data_AF-A0AAN8BNS3-F1
#
_entry.id   AF-A0AAN8BNS3-F1
#
_cell.length_a   1.000
_cell.length_b   1.000
_cell.length_c   1.000
_cell.angle_alpha   90.00
_cell.angle_beta   90.00
_cell.angle_gamma   90.00
#
_symmetry.space_group_name_H-M   'P 1'
#
loop_
_entity.id
_entity.type
_entity.pdbx_description
1 polymer ?
#
loop_
_entity_poly.entity_id
_entity_poly.type
_entity_poly.pdbx_seq_one_letter_code
_entity_poly.pdbx_strand_id
1 'polypeptide(L)'
;MLLLNERITAVAETNVIPLGSFIPIWATVAQESHQPLLLLMEECVAATTPELQANSNVYPIITNKGCLLDSEKGNSMFLQRYHSSAITLYLQSFKFGLGEEVYIHCKLLAWDPEVLSESKKACHYVKENERWELLDDPMQSSICDCCSRTCNTRSKRGDEWESNGFRHTSVLGPLIIMDPSQQNTQNASDVSIADQD
;
A
#
# COMPACT_ATOMS: atom_id res chain seq x y z
N MET A 1 -9.34 -4.42 -4.70
CA MET A 1 -8.94 -3.72 -3.45
C MET A 1 -10.11 -2.88 -2.97
N LEU A 2 -10.21 -2.63 -1.67
CA LEU A 2 -11.23 -1.78 -1.05
C LEU A 2 -10.57 -0.85 -0.03
N LEU A 3 -11.12 0.36 0.10
CA LEU A 3 -10.85 1.25 1.22
C LEU A 3 -11.74 0.83 2.39
N LEU A 4 -11.16 0.61 3.57
CA LEU A 4 -11.91 0.30 4.78
C LEU A 4 -12.02 1.53 5.69
N ASN A 5 -13.01 1.52 6.57
CA ASN A 5 -13.12 2.52 7.63
C ASN A 5 -11.96 2.41 8.65
N GLU A 6 -11.78 3.43 9.49
CA GLU A 6 -10.71 3.48 10.51
C GLU A 6 -10.73 2.30 11.48
N ARG A 7 -11.92 1.71 11.71
CA ARG A 7 -12.08 0.53 12.58
C ARG A 7 -11.81 -0.80 11.87
N ILE A 8 -11.53 -0.76 10.56
CA ILE A 8 -11.22 -1.93 9.72
C ILE A 8 -12.33 -3.00 9.79
N THR A 9 -13.58 -2.54 9.82
CA THR A 9 -14.77 -3.39 10.01
C THR A 9 -15.72 -3.41 8.83
N ALA A 10 -15.67 -2.36 8.00
CA ALA A 10 -16.50 -2.22 6.81
C ALA A 10 -15.78 -1.38 5.76
N VAL A 11 -16.32 -1.37 4.55
CA VAL A 11 -15.91 -0.44 3.48
C VAL A 11 -16.12 0.99 3.98
N ALA A 12 -15.18 1.87 3.68
CA ALA A 12 -15.30 3.27 4.05
C ALA A 12 -16.47 3.94 3.31
N GLU A 13 -17.23 4.75 4.05
CA GLU A 13 -18.33 5.56 3.49
C GLU A 13 -17.82 6.85 2.83
N THR A 14 -16.60 7.26 3.16
CA THR A 14 -15.93 8.46 2.64
C THR A 14 -14.59 8.09 2.01
N ASN A 15 -14.23 8.79 0.95
CA ASN A 15 -12.93 8.75 0.30
C ASN A 15 -12.08 10.01 0.59
N VAL A 16 -12.55 10.90 1.47
CA VAL A 16 -11.82 12.09 1.93
C VAL A 16 -10.96 11.71 3.11
N ILE A 17 -9.65 11.88 2.95
CA ILE A 17 -8.63 11.45 3.91
C ILE A 17 -7.90 12.69 4.45
N PRO A 18 -8.01 13.00 5.75
CA PRO A 18 -7.19 14.03 6.36
C PRO A 18 -5.70 13.69 6.27
N LEU A 19 -4.87 14.63 5.86
CA LEU A 19 -3.43 14.45 5.79
C LEU A 19 -2.85 14.02 7.15
N GLY A 20 -1.99 13.00 7.14
CA GLY A 20 -1.40 12.39 8.32
C GLY A 20 -2.25 11.27 8.96
N SER A 21 -3.52 11.14 8.60
CA SER A 21 -4.38 10.01 9.00
C SER A 21 -4.03 8.73 8.24
N PHE A 22 -4.58 7.59 8.65
CA PHE A 22 -4.35 6.31 7.99
C PHE A 22 -5.42 5.97 6.96
N ILE A 23 -4.98 5.31 5.90
CA ILE A 23 -5.77 4.78 4.77
C ILE A 23 -5.68 3.25 4.86
N PRO A 24 -6.67 2.58 5.46
CA PRO A 24 -6.68 1.13 5.55
C PRO A 24 -7.13 0.54 4.21
N ILE A 25 -6.20 -0.09 3.49
CA ILE A 25 -6.42 -0.66 2.16
C ILE A 25 -6.41 -2.18 2.27
N TRP A 26 -7.52 -2.79 1.87
CA TRP A 26 -7.68 -4.23 1.90
C TRP A 26 -7.70 -4.81 0.49
N ALA A 27 -6.99 -5.92 0.31
CA ALA A 27 -7.03 -6.72 -0.90
C ALA A 27 -7.29 -8.18 -0.54
N THR A 28 -8.03 -8.88 -1.40
CA THR A 28 -8.28 -10.31 -1.27
C THR A 28 -8.31 -10.96 -2.65
N VAL A 29 -8.02 -12.26 -2.69
CA VAL A 29 -8.20 -13.12 -3.85
C VAL A 29 -9.18 -14.24 -3.48
N ALA A 30 -10.13 -14.53 -4.36
CA ALA A 30 -11.01 -15.67 -4.19
C ALA A 30 -10.18 -16.96 -4.18
N GLN A 31 -10.47 -17.82 -3.22
CA GLN A 31 -9.74 -19.06 -3.03
C GLN A 31 -10.71 -20.23 -3.15
N GLU A 32 -10.39 -21.20 -4.00
CA GLU A 32 -11.10 -22.48 -4.01
C GLU A 32 -10.51 -23.41 -2.95
N SER A 33 -11.34 -24.30 -2.40
CA SER A 33 -11.03 -25.13 -1.23
C SER A 33 -9.81 -26.04 -1.35
N HIS A 34 -9.25 -26.22 -2.55
CA HIS A 34 -8.20 -27.19 -2.84
C HIS A 34 -6.78 -26.62 -2.85
N GLN A 35 -6.58 -25.29 -2.87
CA GLN A 35 -5.24 -24.70 -2.91
C GLN A 35 -5.12 -23.45 -2.03
N PRO A 36 -4.27 -23.45 -0.99
CA PRO A 36 -3.98 -22.26 -0.20
C PRO A 36 -3.24 -21.22 -1.05
N LEU A 37 -3.75 -19.98 -1.04
CA LEU A 37 -3.11 -18.85 -1.70
C LEU A 37 -2.67 -17.82 -0.65
N LEU A 38 -1.48 -17.28 -0.85
CA LEU A 38 -0.97 -16.10 -0.16
C LEU A 38 -1.06 -14.89 -1.09
N LEU A 39 -1.78 -13.85 -0.67
CA LEU A 39 -1.86 -12.61 -1.43
C LEU A 39 -0.74 -11.66 -1.05
N LEU A 40 0.03 -11.20 -2.02
CA LEU A 40 1.12 -10.25 -1.85
C LEU A 40 0.83 -8.96 -2.64
N MET A 41 1.30 -7.83 -2.13
CA MET A 41 1.39 -6.57 -2.87
C MET A 41 2.83 -6.42 -3.37
N GLU A 42 3.11 -6.67 -4.65
CA GLU A 42 4.47 -6.62 -5.19
C GLU A 42 4.95 -5.17 -5.37
N GLU A 43 4.09 -4.30 -5.89
CA GLU A 43 4.38 -2.89 -6.15
C GLU A 43 3.10 -2.07 -5.99
N CYS A 44 3.19 -0.90 -5.36
CA CYS A 44 2.10 0.05 -5.27
C CYS A 44 2.61 1.48 -5.46
N VAL A 45 1.89 2.27 -6.25
CA VAL A 45 2.18 3.69 -6.47
C VAL A 45 0.90 4.51 -6.35
N ALA A 46 1.00 5.74 -5.87
CA ALA A 46 -0.06 6.73 -5.99
C ALA A 46 0.14 7.58 -7.23
N ALA A 47 -0.95 7.94 -7.89
CA ALA A 47 -0.99 8.85 -9.04
C ALA A 47 -2.24 9.72 -8.98
N THR A 48 -2.26 10.84 -9.69
CA THR A 48 -3.44 11.71 -9.81
C THR A 48 -4.36 11.32 -10.98
N THR A 49 -4.15 10.14 -11.56
CA THR A 49 -4.91 9.62 -12.69
C THR A 49 -5.34 8.17 -12.46
N PRO A 50 -6.53 7.77 -12.96
CA PRO A 50 -7.03 6.40 -12.85
C PRO A 50 -6.27 5.41 -13.75
N GLU A 51 -5.58 5.88 -14.79
CA GLU A 51 -4.65 5.10 -15.60
C GLU A 51 -3.23 5.67 -15.54
N LEU A 52 -2.23 4.78 -15.48
CA LEU A 52 -0.80 5.16 -15.55
C LEU A 52 -0.32 5.25 -16.99
N GLN A 53 0.36 6.34 -17.31
CA GLN A 53 1.10 6.55 -18.56
C GLN A 53 2.60 6.59 -18.29
N ALA A 54 3.43 6.50 -19.34
CA ALA A 54 4.89 6.46 -19.21
C ALA A 54 5.49 7.69 -18.50
N ASN A 55 4.79 8.82 -18.50
CA ASN A 55 5.20 10.09 -17.89
C ASN A 55 4.32 10.49 -16.68
N SER A 56 3.49 9.59 -16.16
CA SER A 56 2.70 9.87 -14.95
C SER A 56 3.62 10.23 -13.80
N ASN A 57 3.33 11.35 -13.13
CA ASN A 57 3.96 11.67 -11.85
C ASN A 57 3.39 10.71 -10.79
N VAL A 58 4.27 9.96 -10.12
CA VAL A 58 3.86 8.92 -9.18
C VAL A 58 4.59 9.01 -7.85
N TYR A 59 3.91 8.66 -6.77
CA TYR A 59 4.49 8.48 -5.45
C TYR A 59 4.67 6.99 -5.15
N PRO A 60 5.91 6.48 -4.97
CA PRO A 60 6.13 5.06 -4.67
C PRO A 60 5.75 4.72 -3.23
N ILE A 61 4.88 3.72 -3.06
CA ILE A 61 4.42 3.24 -1.74
C ILE A 61 5.08 1.90 -1.41
N ILE A 62 4.87 0.90 -2.28
CA ILE A 62 5.49 -0.42 -2.19
C ILE A 62 6.35 -0.59 -3.42
N THR A 63 7.61 -0.97 -3.23
CA THR A 63 8.57 -1.22 -4.31
C THR A 63 9.32 -2.51 -4.05
N ASN A 64 10.25 -2.85 -4.94
CA ASN A 64 11.24 -3.89 -4.69
C ASN A 64 10.64 -5.25 -4.28
N LYS A 65 9.50 -5.60 -4.91
CA LYS A 65 8.79 -6.89 -4.74
C LYS A 65 8.27 -7.07 -3.32
N GLY A 66 7.47 -6.12 -2.85
CA GLY A 66 6.79 -6.18 -1.55
C GLY A 66 7.51 -5.49 -0.39
N CYS A 67 8.49 -4.62 -0.65
CA CYS A 67 9.07 -3.74 0.37
C CYS A 67 8.21 -2.48 0.48
N LEU A 68 7.53 -2.26 1.61
CA LEU A 68 6.75 -1.06 1.89
C LEU A 68 7.70 0.13 2.15
N LEU A 69 8.18 0.76 1.09
CA LEU A 69 9.11 1.90 1.15
C LEU A 69 8.58 3.03 2.03
N ASP A 70 7.26 3.28 2.00
CA ASP A 70 6.65 4.33 2.80
C ASP A 70 6.85 4.13 4.32
N SER A 71 6.99 2.89 4.81
CA SER A 71 7.22 2.58 6.23
C SER A 71 8.58 3.05 6.77
N GLU A 72 9.56 3.27 5.89
CA GLU A 72 10.88 3.77 6.28
C GLU A 72 10.80 5.26 6.70
N LYS A 73 9.92 6.03 6.06
CA LYS A 73 9.76 7.48 6.27
C LYS A 73 8.52 7.81 7.11
N GLY A 74 7.38 7.23 6.76
CA GLY A 74 6.09 7.35 7.44
C GLY A 74 5.87 6.28 8.50
N ASN A 75 4.65 6.15 8.99
CA ASN A 75 4.26 5.14 9.98
C ASN A 75 3.41 4.02 9.35
N SER A 76 3.55 3.83 8.04
CA SER A 76 2.81 2.81 7.28
C SER A 76 3.26 1.40 7.64
N MET A 77 2.32 0.47 7.64
CA MET A 77 2.60 -0.92 7.96
C MET A 77 1.63 -1.88 7.28
N PHE A 78 2.04 -3.13 7.10
CA PHE A 78 1.08 -4.21 6.91
C PHE A 78 0.52 -4.65 8.26
N LEU A 79 -0.79 -4.90 8.32
CA LEU A 79 -1.41 -5.49 9.51
C LEU A 79 -1.35 -7.02 9.42
N GLN A 80 -1.30 -7.67 10.59
CA GLN A 80 -1.38 -9.12 10.69
C GLN A 80 -2.60 -9.65 9.93
N ARG A 81 -2.37 -10.70 9.13
CA ARG A 81 -3.43 -11.31 8.32
C ARG A 81 -4.39 -12.11 9.17
N TYR A 82 -5.68 -12.04 8.82
CA TYR A 82 -6.68 -13.00 9.30
C TYR A 82 -6.76 -14.26 8.42
N HIS A 83 -6.58 -14.09 7.10
CA HIS A 83 -6.49 -15.17 6.11
C HIS A 83 -5.34 -14.90 5.14
N SER A 84 -4.62 -15.94 4.70
CA SER A 84 -3.48 -15.81 3.77
C SER A 84 -3.88 -15.18 2.43
N SER A 85 -5.11 -15.43 1.97
CA SER A 85 -5.69 -14.90 0.73
C SER A 85 -6.07 -13.43 0.82
N ALA A 86 -5.80 -12.75 1.94
CA ALA A 86 -6.04 -11.33 2.12
C ALA A 86 -4.85 -10.61 2.74
N ILE A 87 -4.70 -9.33 2.41
CA ILE A 87 -3.65 -8.45 2.95
C ILE A 87 -4.24 -7.08 3.23
N THR A 88 -3.86 -6.48 4.37
CA THR A 88 -4.25 -5.14 4.75
C THR A 88 -3.01 -4.26 4.85
N LEU A 89 -2.94 -3.24 3.98
CA LEU A 89 -1.96 -2.17 4.06
C LEU A 89 -2.57 -1.00 4.85
N TYR A 90 -1.95 -0.65 5.96
CA TYR A 90 -2.31 0.52 6.77
C TYR A 90 -1.38 1.67 6.40
N LEU A 91 -1.76 2.42 5.36
CA LEU A 91 -0.94 3.45 4.74
C LEU A 91 -1.18 4.79 5.42
N GLN A 92 -0.16 5.42 5.99
CA GLN A 92 -0.28 6.80 6.45
C GLN A 92 -0.37 7.72 5.23
N SER A 93 -1.39 8.59 5.22
CA SER A 93 -1.57 9.56 4.14
C SER A 93 -0.39 10.53 4.06
N PHE A 94 -0.06 10.91 2.83
CA PHE A 94 1.17 11.60 2.45
C PHE A 94 0.84 12.86 1.66
N LYS A 95 1.81 13.78 1.57
CA LYS A 95 1.66 15.04 0.82
C LYS A 95 1.87 14.80 -0.67
N PHE A 96 0.83 14.39 -1.38
CA PHE A 96 0.82 14.19 -2.83
C PHE A 96 -0.60 14.40 -3.36
N GLY A 97 -0.76 15.18 -4.45
CA GLY A 97 -2.08 15.48 -5.02
C GLY A 97 -3.05 16.09 -4.00
N LEU A 98 -2.59 17.00 -3.14
CA LEU A 98 -3.43 17.58 -2.08
C LEU A 98 -4.62 18.33 -2.67
N GLY A 99 -5.84 17.98 -2.24
CA GLY A 99 -7.09 18.52 -2.78
C GLY A 99 -7.46 18.02 -4.18
N GLU A 100 -6.63 17.17 -4.77
CA GLU A 100 -6.89 16.50 -6.05
C GLU A 100 -7.37 15.06 -5.81
N GLU A 101 -7.83 14.41 -6.88
CA GLU A 101 -8.08 12.98 -6.86
C GLU A 101 -6.76 12.20 -6.92
N VAL A 102 -6.62 11.24 -6.00
CA VAL A 102 -5.48 10.34 -5.91
C VAL A 102 -5.95 8.90 -6.08
N TYR A 103 -5.22 8.13 -6.87
CA TYR A 103 -5.48 6.74 -7.18
C TYR A 103 -4.27 5.90 -6.75
N ILE A 104 -4.52 4.81 -6.03
CA ILE A 104 -3.49 3.86 -5.60
C ILE A 104 -3.52 2.65 -6.53
N HIS A 105 -2.47 2.51 -7.32
CA HIS A 105 -2.28 1.44 -8.29
C HIS A 105 -1.39 0.37 -7.67
N CYS A 106 -1.88 -0.86 -7.56
CA CYS A 106 -1.12 -1.96 -6.98
C CYS A 106 -1.06 -3.17 -7.91
N LYS A 107 0.14 -3.72 -8.06
CA LYS A 107 0.38 -5.05 -8.63
C LYS A 107 0.27 -6.08 -7.50
N LEU A 108 -0.78 -6.89 -7.56
CA LEU A 108 -1.07 -7.97 -6.63
C LEU A 108 -0.57 -9.29 -7.20
N LEU A 109 -0.14 -10.18 -6.32
CA LEU A 109 0.28 -11.54 -6.65
C LEU A 109 -0.37 -12.53 -5.70
N ALA A 110 -1.15 -13.48 -6.22
CA ALA A 110 -1.52 -14.69 -5.49
C ALA A 110 -0.44 -15.76 -5.71
N TRP A 111 0.09 -16.31 -4.62
CA TRP A 111 1.26 -17.20 -4.62
C TRP A 111 1.09 -18.37 -3.64
N ASP A 112 1.99 -19.34 -3.73
CA ASP A 112 2.11 -20.42 -2.77
C ASP A 112 2.64 -19.90 -1.42
N PRO A 113 1.91 -20.07 -0.29
CA PRO A 113 2.36 -19.61 1.02
C PRO A 113 3.66 -20.26 1.50
N GLU A 114 4.04 -21.44 1.00
CA GLU A 114 5.23 -22.16 1.46
C GLU A 114 6.52 -21.69 0.76
N VAL A 115 6.42 -20.90 -0.32
CA VAL A 115 7.53 -20.55 -1.20
C VAL A 115 7.85 -19.06 -1.12
N LEU A 116 8.17 -18.57 0.08
CA LEU A 116 8.62 -17.19 0.30
C LEU A 116 10.06 -16.98 -0.16
N SER A 117 10.36 -15.78 -0.65
CA SER A 117 11.70 -15.42 -1.13
C SER A 117 11.89 -13.91 -1.19
N GLU A 118 13.10 -13.44 -1.51
CA GLU A 118 13.36 -12.02 -1.81
C GLU A 118 12.43 -11.46 -2.91
N SER A 119 11.80 -12.32 -3.72
CA SER A 119 10.86 -11.93 -4.77
C SER A 119 9.39 -12.19 -4.45
N LYS A 120 9.10 -12.81 -3.30
CA LYS A 120 7.77 -13.26 -2.84
C LYS A 120 7.69 -13.00 -1.34
N LYS A 121 7.36 -11.76 -0.97
CA LYS A 121 7.36 -11.27 0.42
C LYS A 121 6.44 -10.07 0.58
N ALA A 122 6.10 -9.76 1.82
CA ALA A 122 5.51 -8.49 2.23
C ALA A 122 6.29 -8.00 3.45
N CYS A 123 7.06 -6.93 3.29
CA CYS A 123 7.97 -6.42 4.30
C CYS A 123 7.64 -4.96 4.63
N HIS A 124 7.75 -4.60 5.90
CA HIS A 124 7.75 -3.20 6.35
C HIS A 124 8.93 -2.93 7.26
N TYR A 125 9.31 -1.67 7.39
CA TYR A 125 10.35 -1.23 8.29
C TYR A 125 9.73 -0.93 9.67
N VAL A 126 10.21 -1.60 10.70
CA VAL A 126 9.79 -1.40 12.08
C VAL A 126 10.82 -0.48 12.75
N LYS A 127 10.41 0.76 13.03
CA LYS A 127 11.32 1.81 13.52
C LYS A 127 11.86 1.51 14.91
N GLU A 128 11.05 0.86 15.75
CA GLU A 128 11.42 0.47 17.12
C GLU A 128 12.60 -0.50 17.15
N ASN A 129 12.69 -1.36 16.13
CA ASN A 129 13.72 -2.39 16.00
C ASN A 129 14.79 -2.03 14.95
N GLU A 130 14.64 -0.88 14.28
CA GLU A 130 15.49 -0.40 13.19
C GLU A 130 15.77 -1.45 12.10
N ARG A 131 14.75 -2.22 11.71
CA ARG A 131 14.89 -3.33 10.77
C ARG A 131 13.67 -3.54 9.90
N TRP A 132 13.89 -4.16 8.75
CA TRP A 132 12.82 -4.71 7.94
C TRP A 132 12.30 -6.00 8.56
N GLU A 133 10.98 -6.13 8.67
CA GLU A 133 10.30 -7.32 9.15
C GLU A 133 9.38 -7.91 8.09
N LEU A 134 9.38 -9.23 8.01
CA LEU A 134 8.47 -9.99 7.17
C LEU A 134 7.12 -10.11 7.87
N LEU A 135 6.05 -9.72 7.18
CA LEU A 135 4.67 -9.74 7.71
C LEU A 135 4.26 -11.13 8.23
N ASP A 136 4.52 -12.15 7.42
CA ASP A 136 3.97 -13.49 7.63
C ASP A 136 4.73 -14.29 8.70
N ASP A 137 6.04 -14.05 8.83
CA ASP A 137 6.89 -14.70 9.83
C ASP A 137 8.08 -13.80 10.18
N PRO A 138 8.02 -13.02 11.28
CA PRO A 138 9.12 -12.16 11.70
C PRO A 138 10.45 -12.90 11.94
N MET A 139 10.43 -14.22 12.21
CA MET A 139 11.65 -15.02 12.37
C MET A 139 12.39 -15.23 11.04
N GLN A 140 11.70 -15.10 9.91
CA GLN A 140 12.25 -15.22 8.55
C GLN A 140 12.52 -13.86 7.88
N SER A 141 12.61 -12.79 8.67
CA SER A 141 12.82 -11.43 8.15
C SER A 141 14.15 -11.22 7.40
N SER A 142 15.08 -12.18 7.40
CA SER A 142 16.26 -12.14 6.53
C SER A 142 15.90 -12.09 5.04
N ILE A 143 14.71 -12.59 4.67
CA ILE A 143 14.13 -12.43 3.32
C ILE A 143 13.92 -10.94 2.95
N CYS A 144 13.74 -10.08 3.95
CA CYS A 144 13.53 -8.65 3.78
C CYS A 144 14.82 -7.83 3.82
N ASP A 145 15.99 -8.43 4.11
CA ASP A 145 17.27 -7.70 4.19
C ASP A 145 17.62 -6.99 2.88
N CYS A 146 17.12 -7.52 1.75
CA CYS A 146 17.28 -6.92 0.44
C CYS A 146 16.47 -5.61 0.24
N CYS A 147 15.52 -5.28 1.13
CA CYS A 147 14.69 -4.07 1.00
C CYS A 147 15.48 -2.77 1.16
N SER A 148 16.60 -2.78 1.89
CA SER A 148 17.54 -1.64 1.96
C SER A 148 18.45 -1.53 0.73
N ARG A 149 18.32 -2.43 -0.24
CA ARG A 149 19.07 -2.50 -1.49
C ARG A 149 18.12 -2.92 -2.62
N THR A 150 18.63 -3.60 -3.64
CA THR A 150 17.80 -4.21 -4.69
C THR A 150 17.57 -5.69 -4.38
N CYS A 151 16.31 -6.11 -4.29
CA CYS A 151 15.94 -7.51 -4.14
C CYS A 151 16.10 -8.25 -5.46
N ASN A 152 16.82 -9.37 -5.43
CA ASN A 152 17.18 -10.09 -6.63
C ASN A 152 15.97 -10.81 -7.24
N THR A 153 16.01 -10.97 -8.56
CA THR A 153 15.09 -11.83 -9.32
C THR A 153 15.61 -13.25 -9.49
N ARG A 154 16.83 -13.57 -9.00
CA ARG A 154 17.45 -14.87 -9.23
C ARG A 154 16.67 -15.98 -8.51
N SER A 155 15.70 -16.52 -9.24
CA SER A 155 15.29 -17.91 -9.15
C SER A 155 16.57 -18.75 -9.07
N LYS A 156 16.71 -19.57 -8.02
CA LYS A 156 17.68 -20.66 -8.05
C LYS A 156 17.34 -21.48 -9.30
N ARG A 157 18.31 -21.64 -10.23
CA ARG A 157 18.13 -22.46 -11.45
C ARG A 157 17.49 -23.79 -11.04
N GLY A 158 16.23 -23.98 -11.41
CA GLY A 158 15.36 -25.05 -10.92
C GLY A 158 13.89 -24.63 -10.79
N ASP A 159 13.59 -23.33 -10.71
CA ASP A 159 12.23 -22.81 -10.59
C ASP A 159 11.58 -22.60 -11.97
N GLU A 160 11.34 -23.70 -12.69
CA GLU A 160 10.55 -23.74 -13.92
C GLU A 160 9.03 -23.68 -13.60
N TRP A 161 8.64 -22.80 -12.66
CA TRP A 161 7.28 -22.66 -12.11
C TRP A 161 6.77 -21.20 -12.22
N GLU A 162 7.19 -20.47 -13.26
CA GLU A 162 6.57 -19.18 -13.63
C GLU A 162 5.05 -19.30 -13.92
N SER A 163 4.51 -20.52 -13.95
CA SER A 163 3.11 -20.87 -14.18
C SER A 163 2.18 -20.92 -12.95
N ASN A 164 2.68 -20.82 -11.70
CA ASN A 164 1.83 -21.07 -10.51
C ASN A 164 1.36 -19.81 -9.75
N GLY A 165 1.79 -18.61 -10.15
CA GLY A 165 1.38 -17.35 -9.52
C GLY A 165 0.43 -16.54 -10.38
N PHE A 166 -0.67 -16.03 -9.81
CA PHE A 166 -1.59 -15.15 -10.53
C PHE A 166 -1.30 -13.68 -10.19
N ARG A 167 -0.95 -12.88 -11.20
CA ARG A 167 -0.73 -11.44 -11.06
C ARG A 167 -1.92 -10.63 -11.56
N HIS A 168 -2.27 -9.58 -10.84
CA HIS A 168 -3.34 -8.67 -11.22
C HIS A 168 -3.04 -7.25 -10.78
N THR A 169 -3.29 -6.27 -11.65
CA THR A 169 -3.21 -4.86 -11.29
C THR A 169 -4.59 -4.39 -10.83
N SER A 170 -4.68 -3.86 -9.61
CA SER A 170 -5.90 -3.27 -9.05
C SER A 170 -5.64 -1.79 -8.78
N VAL A 171 -6.67 -0.97 -9.02
CA VAL A 171 -6.65 0.47 -8.72
C VAL A 171 -7.68 0.77 -7.63
N LEU A 172 -7.30 1.56 -6.63
CA LEU A 172 -8.18 2.09 -5.60
C LEU A 172 -8.25 3.61 -5.73
N GLY A 173 -9.45 4.16 -5.89
CA GLY A 173 -9.67 5.60 -5.95
C GLY A 173 -11.03 5.96 -6.56
N PRO A 174 -11.35 7.26 -6.67
CA PRO A 174 -10.50 8.36 -6.21
C PRO A 174 -10.46 8.47 -4.68
N LEU A 175 -9.33 8.89 -4.14
CA LEU A 175 -9.12 9.36 -2.77
C LEU A 175 -8.85 10.87 -2.80
N ILE A 176 -9.33 11.63 -1.82
CA ILE A 176 -9.06 13.07 -1.74
C ILE A 176 -8.30 13.33 -0.46
N ILE A 177 -7.00 13.63 -0.57
CA ILE A 177 -6.17 13.95 0.60
C ILE A 177 -6.31 15.44 0.91
N MET A 178 -6.91 15.77 2.05
CA MET A 178 -7.13 17.15 2.47
C MET A 178 -6.16 17.55 3.57
N ASP A 179 -5.54 18.72 3.45
CA ASP A 179 -4.77 19.31 4.55
C ASP A 179 -5.71 20.17 5.42
N PRO A 180 -5.99 19.77 6.68
CA PRO A 180 -6.90 20.51 7.56
C PRO A 180 -6.44 21.95 7.82
N SER A 181 -5.13 22.22 7.71
CA SER A 181 -4.58 23.57 7.92
C SER A 181 -4.96 24.55 6.80
N GLN A 182 -5.22 24.05 5.58
CA GLN A 182 -5.59 24.87 4.42
C GLN A 182 -7.06 25.35 4.47
N GLN A 183 -7.94 24.66 5.20
CA GLN A 183 -9.34 25.06 5.38
C GLN A 183 -9.48 26.36 6.21
N ASN A 184 -8.54 26.64 7.12
CA ASN A 184 -8.55 27.87 7.90
C ASN A 184 -8.14 29.12 7.10
N THR A 185 -7.43 28.97 5.98
CA THR A 185 -7.02 30.09 5.12
C THR A 185 -8.13 30.59 4.21
N GLN A 186 -9.08 29.73 3.81
CA GLN A 186 -10.24 30.14 3.00
C GLN A 186 -11.31 30.86 3.84
N ASN A 187 -11.51 30.45 5.09
CA ASN A 187 -12.41 31.14 6.01
C ASN A 187 -11.87 32.51 6.47
N ALA A 188 -10.56 32.73 6.44
CA ALA A 188 -9.96 34.01 6.78
C ALA A 188 -10.05 35.06 5.63
N SER A 189 -10.11 34.60 4.37
CA SER A 189 -10.29 35.51 3.22
C SER A 189 -11.71 36.05 3.08
N ASP A 190 -12.74 35.28 3.46
CA ASP A 190 -14.14 35.71 3.36
C ASP A 190 -14.62 36.64 4.50
N VAL A 191 -13.91 36.69 5.63
CA VAL A 191 -14.26 37.57 6.76
C VAL A 191 -13.75 39.01 6.54
N SER A 192 -12.83 39.24 5.60
CA SER A 192 -12.23 40.57 5.37
C SER A 192 -13.01 41.49 4.42
N ILE A 193 -14.13 41.03 3.86
CA ILE A 193 -14.95 41.81 2.90
C ILE A 193 -16.25 42.35 3.53
N ALA A 194 -16.61 41.94 4.76
CA ALA A 194 -17.92 42.27 5.36
C ALA A 194 -17.94 43.44 6.37
N ASP A 195 -16.83 44.16 6.58
CA ASP A 195 -16.73 45.27 7.56
C ASP A 195 -16.50 46.66 6.92
N GLN A 196 -17.10 46.91 5.74
CA GLN A 196 -17.23 48.25 5.17
C GLN A 196 -18.65 48.46 4.63
N ASP A 197 -19.59 48.79 5.52
CA ASP A 197 -20.74 49.67 5.24
C ASP A 197 -21.33 50.21 6.56
#